data_AF-A0A395TPK6-F1
#
_entry.id   AF-A0A395TPK6-F1
#
_cell.length_a   1.000
_cell.length_b   1.000
_cell.length_c   1.000
_cell.angle_alpha   90.00
_cell.angle_beta   90.00
_cell.angle_gamma   90.00
#
_symmetry.space_group_name_H-M   'P 1'
#
loop_
_entity.id
_entity.type
_entity.pdbx_description
1 polymer ?
#
loop_
_entity_poly.entity_id
_entity_poly.type
_entity_poly.pdbx_seq_one_letter_code
_entity_poly.pdbx_strand_id
1 'polypeptide(L)'
;MNKSLITNVVALALMGVGYFLPNHYAFYAGLFAFSGAVTNWLAIHMLFEKVPGLYGSGVIPARFEDFKAAIKNLMMEQFFTDANIDRFLNKEMNGALNLDLQPVIAKVDFNPTFDSLVEVISQSSFGGMLAMFGGATALEPLKQPFVEKMQTALVEMSQSESVREALKGQLESPAMLDEIKANIEGIIDQRLNELTPQLVKEIVQKMIKEHLGWLVIWGGVFGGLIGLVSAALV
;
A
#
# COMPACT_ATOMS: atom_id res chain seq x y z
N MET A 1 14.68 29.19 0.80
CA MET A 1 15.04 30.12 1.90
C MET A 1 14.01 29.95 3.02
N ASN A 2 14.44 29.68 4.25
CA ASN A 2 13.51 29.32 5.34
C ASN A 2 12.66 30.55 5.68
N LYS A 3 11.37 30.52 5.33
CA LYS A 3 10.43 31.66 5.50
C LYS A 3 10.42 32.19 6.94
N SER A 4 10.56 31.29 7.91
CA SER A 4 10.65 31.58 9.35
C SER A 4 11.88 32.42 9.73
N LEU A 5 13.04 32.18 9.11
CA LEU A 5 14.27 32.91 9.41
C LEU A 5 14.15 34.39 9.02
N ILE A 6 13.52 34.67 7.88
CA ILE A 6 13.34 36.04 7.39
C ILE A 6 12.46 36.83 8.37
N THR A 7 11.32 36.28 8.79
CA THR A 7 10.42 36.94 9.75
C THR A 7 11.10 37.22 11.07
N ASN A 8 11.85 36.25 11.63
CA ASN A 8 12.58 36.43 12.88
C ASN A 8 13.66 37.51 12.77
N VAL A 9 14.43 37.52 11.68
CA VAL A 9 15.48 38.53 11.44
C VAL A 9 14.88 39.93 11.26
N VAL A 10 13.78 40.05 10.50
CA VAL A 10 13.08 41.32 10.31
C VAL A 10 12.50 41.83 11.64
N ALA A 11 11.87 40.97 12.43
CA ALA A 11 11.34 41.35 13.74
C ALA A 11 12.45 41.80 14.70
N LEU A 12 13.57 41.07 14.75
CA LEU A 12 14.76 41.44 15.52
C LEU A 12 15.35 42.78 15.08
N ALA A 13 15.47 43.01 13.77
CA ALA A 13 15.97 44.26 13.22
C ALA A 13 15.04 45.42 13.60
N LEU A 14 13.73 45.23 13.49
CA LEU A 14 12.73 46.25 13.81
C LEU A 14 12.71 46.58 15.32
N MET A 15 12.86 45.57 16.17
CA MET A 15 13.05 45.73 17.61
C MET A 15 14.34 46.51 17.93
N GLY A 16 15.46 46.15 17.29
CA GLY A 16 16.75 46.81 17.48
C GLY A 16 16.74 48.28 17.03
N VAL A 17 16.15 48.57 15.87
CA VAL A 17 15.97 49.94 15.37
C VAL A 17 15.11 50.76 16.32
N GLY A 18 14.02 50.18 16.84
CA GLY A 18 13.18 50.84 17.86
C GLY A 18 13.93 51.18 19.14
N TYR A 19 14.83 50.30 19.57
CA TYR A 19 15.67 50.52 20.76
C TYR A 19 16.73 51.61 20.55
N PHE A 20 17.41 51.64 19.40
CA PHE A 20 18.49 52.61 19.13
C PHE A 20 17.99 53.99 18.66
N LEU A 21 16.81 54.08 18.04
CA LEU A 21 16.20 55.35 17.55
C LEU A 21 15.11 55.90 18.50
N PRO A 22 15.18 55.61 19.80
CA PRO A 22 14.10 55.69 20.80
C PRO A 22 12.65 55.69 20.28
N ASN A 23 12.33 54.83 19.30
CA ASN A 23 11.01 54.80 18.68
C ASN A 23 10.15 53.71 19.34
N HIS A 24 9.26 54.13 20.23
CA HIS A 24 8.43 53.25 21.04
C HIS A 24 7.55 52.30 20.20
N TYR A 25 6.96 52.81 19.12
CA TYR A 25 6.14 52.02 18.20
C TYR A 25 6.95 50.92 17.51
N ALA A 26 8.14 51.26 17.01
CA ALA A 26 9.01 50.28 16.37
C ALA A 26 9.52 49.23 17.38
N PHE A 27 9.85 49.63 18.61
CA PHE A 27 10.33 48.71 19.63
C PHE A 27 9.26 47.67 20.01
N TYR A 28 8.04 48.11 20.33
CA TYR A 28 6.94 47.22 20.69
C TYR A 28 6.46 46.36 19.51
N ALA A 29 6.35 46.92 18.31
CA ALA A 29 6.04 46.15 17.11
C ALA A 29 7.07 45.05 16.88
N GLY A 30 8.37 45.36 16.99
CA GLY A 30 9.44 44.39 16.84
C GLY A 30 9.43 43.32 17.93
N LEU A 31 9.23 43.71 19.20
CA LEU A 31 9.22 42.80 20.34
C LEU A 31 8.08 41.77 20.24
N PHE A 32 6.86 42.23 19.98
CA PHE A 32 5.70 41.33 19.87
C PHE A 32 5.75 40.51 18.56
N ALA A 33 6.22 41.08 17.46
CA ALA A 33 6.47 40.32 16.23
C ALA A 33 7.48 39.20 16.44
N PHE A 34 8.58 39.49 17.15
CA PHE A 34 9.60 38.50 17.45
C PHE A 34 9.07 37.40 18.36
N SER A 35 8.36 37.77 19.44
CA SER A 35 7.74 36.80 20.34
C SER A 35 6.76 35.89 19.59
N GLY A 36 5.87 36.46 18.77
CA GLY A 36 4.88 35.69 18.00
C GLY A 36 5.53 34.74 16.99
N ALA A 37 6.56 35.21 16.28
CA ALA A 37 7.30 34.38 15.33
C ALA A 37 8.10 33.25 16.02
N VAL A 38 8.77 33.54 17.14
CA VAL A 38 9.53 32.55 17.92
C VAL A 38 8.63 31.50 18.55
N THR A 39 7.54 31.89 19.22
CA THR A 39 6.59 30.95 19.82
C THR A 39 6.02 30.02 18.77
N ASN A 40 5.70 30.54 17.59
CA ASN A 40 5.15 29.69 16.55
C ASN A 40 6.21 28.79 15.89
N TRP A 41 7.45 29.28 15.73
CA TRP A 41 8.55 28.44 15.29
C TRP A 41 8.79 27.28 16.27
N LEU A 42 8.75 27.56 17.57
CA LEU A 42 8.86 26.55 18.62
C LEU A 42 7.69 25.54 18.57
N ALA A 43 6.47 26.02 18.34
CA ALA A 43 5.29 25.16 18.17
C ALA A 43 5.46 24.19 16.98
N ILE A 44 5.97 24.67 15.85
CA ILE A 44 6.27 23.80 14.70
C ILE A 44 7.38 22.81 15.04
N HIS A 45 8.44 23.26 15.73
CA HIS A 45 9.55 22.39 16.12
C HIS A 45 9.07 21.27 17.06
N MET A 46 8.25 21.58 18.06
CA MET A 46 7.73 20.61 19.02
C MET A 46 6.73 19.62 18.41
N LEU A 47 6.14 19.87 17.23
CA LEU A 47 5.34 18.84 16.55
C LEU A 47 6.22 17.64 16.13
N PHE A 48 7.46 17.91 15.73
CA PHE A 48 8.35 16.91 15.14
C PHE A 48 9.46 16.43 16.08
N GLU A 49 9.86 17.24 17.05
CA GLU A 49 10.93 16.94 18.00
C GLU A 49 10.42 16.97 19.43
N LYS A 50 10.96 16.09 20.26
CA LYS A 50 10.68 16.10 21.70
C LYS A 50 11.59 17.13 22.38
N VAL A 51 10.99 18.12 23.04
CA VAL A 51 11.70 19.20 23.72
C VAL A 51 11.59 18.96 25.23
N PRO A 52 12.71 18.86 25.97
CA PRO A 52 12.67 18.63 27.41
C PRO A 52 11.97 19.80 28.13
N GLY A 53 11.04 19.49 29.04
CA GLY A 53 10.29 20.48 29.82
C GLY A 53 9.01 21.02 29.15
N LEU A 54 8.75 20.71 27.87
CA LEU A 54 7.52 21.10 27.17
C LEU A 54 6.59 19.90 26.95
N TYR A 55 5.48 19.87 27.69
CA TYR A 55 4.42 18.88 27.51
C TYR A 55 3.81 19.01 26.10
N GLY A 56 3.52 17.86 25.48
CA GLY A 56 3.00 17.83 24.11
C GLY A 56 4.05 18.02 23.01
N SER A 57 5.34 17.89 23.32
CA SER A 57 6.39 17.84 22.29
C SER A 57 6.57 16.42 21.71
N GLY A 58 6.96 16.34 20.44
CA GLY A 58 7.10 15.10 19.69
C GLY A 58 5.77 14.43 19.34
N VAL A 59 4.69 15.18 19.09
CA VAL A 59 3.34 14.60 18.86
C VAL A 59 3.33 13.64 17.66
N ILE A 60 3.96 14.00 16.54
CA ILE A 60 3.96 13.18 15.33
C ILE A 60 4.63 11.81 15.56
N PRO A 61 5.88 11.72 16.05
CA PRO A 61 6.50 10.42 16.35
C PRO A 61 5.79 9.66 17.48
N ALA A 62 5.16 10.36 18.44
CA ALA A 62 4.40 9.72 19.51
C ALA A 62 3.10 9.05 19.04
N ARG A 63 2.52 9.51 17.92
CA ARG A 63 1.29 8.98 17.30
C ARG A 63 1.56 7.99 16.18
N PHE A 64 2.76 7.42 16.13
CA PHE A 64 3.22 6.54 15.05
C PHE A 64 2.31 5.33 14.81
N GLU A 65 1.83 4.68 15.87
CA GLU A 65 0.91 3.54 15.73
C GLU A 65 -0.45 3.96 15.14
N ASP A 66 -0.97 5.13 15.52
CA ASP A 66 -2.19 5.69 14.94
C ASP A 66 -2.02 5.94 13.43
N PHE A 67 -0.83 6.39 13.00
CA PHE A 67 -0.50 6.55 11.58
C PHE A 67 -0.47 5.22 10.83
N LYS A 68 0.14 4.16 11.39
CA LYS A 68 0.12 2.83 10.75
C LYS A 68 -1.29 2.32 10.57
N ALA A 69 -2.11 2.41 11.62
CA ALA A 69 -3.50 1.98 11.58
C ALA A 69 -4.30 2.76 10.52
N ALA A 70 -4.11 4.08 10.45
CA ALA A 70 -4.76 4.90 9.44
C ALA A 70 -4.35 4.52 8.01
N ILE A 71 -3.07 4.23 7.76
CA ILE A 71 -2.60 3.77 6.45
C ILE A 71 -3.20 2.40 6.12
N LYS A 72 -3.20 1.45 7.06
CA LYS A 72 -3.81 0.13 6.87
C LYS A 72 -5.28 0.27 6.46
N ASN A 73 -6.06 1.03 7.22
CA ASN A 73 -7.48 1.24 6.96
C ASN A 73 -7.68 1.89 5.58
N LEU A 74 -6.90 2.92 5.25
CA LEU A 74 -6.96 3.55 3.95
C LEU A 74 -6.67 2.56 2.80
N MET A 75 -5.66 1.70 2.95
CA MET A 75 -5.34 0.69 1.94
C MET A 75 -6.48 -0.34 1.79
N MET A 76 -6.96 -0.91 2.90
CA MET A 76 -7.98 -1.96 2.86
C MET A 76 -9.36 -1.44 2.46
N GLU A 77 -9.77 -0.29 2.98
CA GLU A 77 -11.12 0.25 2.77
C GLU A 77 -11.27 1.05 1.48
N GLN A 78 -10.17 1.62 0.93
CA GLN A 78 -10.26 2.46 -0.28
C GLN A 78 -9.71 1.76 -1.52
N PHE A 79 -8.62 0.98 -1.37
CA PHE A 79 -7.96 0.34 -2.52
C PHE A 79 -8.36 -1.12 -2.67
N PHE A 80 -8.34 -1.91 -1.60
CA PHE A 80 -8.58 -3.36 -1.63
C PHE A 80 -9.98 -3.74 -1.14
N THR A 81 -10.99 -3.01 -1.61
CA THR A 81 -12.39 -3.36 -1.41
C THR A 81 -12.78 -4.57 -2.26
N ASP A 82 -13.81 -5.29 -1.83
CA ASP A 82 -14.29 -6.48 -2.53
C ASP A 82 -14.65 -6.15 -4.00
N ALA A 83 -15.28 -5.00 -4.22
CA ALA A 83 -15.62 -4.50 -5.55
C ALA A 83 -14.39 -4.14 -6.41
N ASN A 84 -13.32 -3.60 -5.82
CA ASN A 84 -12.11 -3.26 -6.56
C ASN A 84 -11.31 -4.51 -6.93
N ILE A 85 -11.23 -5.50 -6.02
CA ILE A 85 -10.56 -6.78 -6.26
C ILE A 85 -11.33 -7.55 -7.35
N ASP A 86 -12.64 -7.67 -7.23
CA ASP A 86 -13.49 -8.30 -8.23
C ASP A 86 -13.32 -7.63 -9.61
N ARG A 87 -13.41 -6.30 -9.68
CA ARG A 87 -13.17 -5.56 -10.93
C ARG A 87 -11.78 -5.82 -11.52
N PHE A 88 -10.74 -5.94 -10.68
CA PHE A 88 -9.39 -6.22 -11.13
C PHE A 88 -9.27 -7.63 -11.72
N LEU A 89 -9.80 -8.64 -11.02
CA LEU A 89 -9.84 -10.03 -11.49
C LEU A 89 -10.61 -10.11 -12.81
N ASN A 90 -11.80 -9.52 -12.86
CA ASN A 90 -12.62 -9.48 -14.07
C ASN A 90 -11.91 -8.81 -15.25
N LYS A 91 -11.16 -7.72 -15.01
CA LYS A 91 -10.42 -7.03 -16.07
C LYS A 91 -9.28 -7.88 -16.63
N GLU A 92 -8.49 -8.52 -15.78
CA GLU A 92 -7.39 -9.38 -16.21
C GLU A 92 -7.91 -10.66 -16.87
N MET A 93 -9.03 -11.20 -16.39
CA MET A 93 -9.65 -12.41 -16.95
C MET A 93 -10.35 -12.16 -18.30
N ASN A 94 -11.03 -11.03 -18.46
CA ASN A 94 -11.65 -10.66 -19.73
C ASN A 94 -10.62 -10.06 -20.71
N GLY A 95 -9.49 -9.56 -20.21
CA GLY A 95 -8.40 -8.95 -20.98
C GLY A 95 -7.12 -9.77 -20.87
N ALA A 96 -6.97 -10.76 -21.76
CA ALA A 96 -5.69 -11.42 -22.06
C ALA A 96 -5.11 -12.45 -21.07
N LEU A 97 -5.75 -12.80 -19.94
CA LEU A 97 -5.50 -14.11 -19.31
C LEU A 97 -6.19 -15.21 -20.14
N ASN A 98 -5.61 -15.52 -21.31
CA ASN A 98 -5.54 -16.91 -21.72
C ASN A 98 -4.69 -17.59 -20.65
N LEU A 99 -5.32 -18.10 -19.59
CA LEU A 99 -4.71 -19.02 -18.65
C LEU A 99 -4.16 -20.18 -19.49
N ASP A 100 -2.89 -20.09 -19.84
CA ASP A 100 -2.22 -21.13 -20.60
C ASP A 100 -1.98 -22.28 -19.64
N LEU A 101 -2.86 -23.27 -19.69
CA LEU A 101 -2.77 -24.47 -18.87
C LEU A 101 -1.79 -25.49 -19.47
N GLN A 102 -1.23 -25.25 -20.66
CA GLN A 102 -0.21 -26.14 -21.26
C GLN A 102 0.96 -26.46 -20.31
N PRO A 103 1.57 -25.49 -19.61
CA PRO A 103 2.71 -25.76 -18.71
C PRO A 103 2.30 -26.59 -17.49
N VAL A 104 1.04 -26.50 -17.07
CA VAL A 104 0.49 -27.29 -15.97
C VAL A 104 0.22 -28.71 -16.44
N ILE A 105 -0.48 -28.87 -17.57
CA ILE A 105 -0.83 -30.17 -18.18
C ILE A 105 0.43 -30.96 -18.55
N ALA A 106 1.48 -30.29 -19.04
CA ALA A 106 2.76 -30.93 -19.35
C ALA A 106 3.48 -31.53 -18.13
N LYS A 107 3.15 -31.06 -16.91
CA LYS A 107 3.69 -31.59 -15.65
C LYS A 107 2.82 -32.69 -15.03
N VAL A 108 1.63 -32.94 -15.58
CA VAL A 108 0.73 -34.00 -15.09
C VAL A 108 1.17 -35.34 -15.65
N ASP A 109 1.29 -36.33 -14.78
CA ASP A 109 1.56 -37.72 -15.15
C ASP A 109 0.26 -38.45 -15.49
N PHE A 110 0.13 -38.91 -16.74
CA PHE A 110 -1.03 -39.66 -17.24
C PHE A 110 -0.83 -41.17 -17.24
N ASN A 111 0.32 -41.68 -16.81
CA ASN A 111 0.57 -43.11 -16.69
C ASN A 111 -0.49 -43.84 -15.83
N PRO A 112 -0.92 -43.30 -14.66
CA PRO A 112 -1.97 -43.94 -13.85
C PRO A 112 -3.31 -44.07 -14.57
N THR A 113 -3.64 -43.10 -15.43
CA THR A 113 -4.87 -43.12 -16.23
C THR A 113 -4.83 -44.21 -17.29
N PHE A 114 -3.68 -44.43 -17.92
CA PHE A 114 -3.48 -45.54 -18.85
C PHE A 114 -3.57 -46.89 -18.13
N ASP A 115 -2.90 -47.03 -16.99
CA ASP A 115 -2.91 -48.27 -16.22
C ASP A 115 -4.34 -48.63 -15.76
N SER A 116 -5.12 -47.61 -15.35
CA SER A 116 -6.55 -47.76 -15.04
C SER A 116 -7.38 -48.18 -16.25
N LEU A 117 -7.10 -47.65 -17.44
CA LEU A 117 -7.78 -48.06 -18.68
C LEU A 117 -7.51 -49.53 -18.99
N VAL A 118 -6.26 -49.98 -18.86
CA VAL A 118 -5.86 -51.38 -19.07
C VAL A 118 -6.57 -52.30 -18.08
N GLU A 119 -6.69 -51.89 -16.82
CA GLU A 119 -7.42 -52.63 -15.80
C GLU A 119 -8.92 -52.78 -16.16
N VAL A 120 -9.58 -51.67 -16.52
CA VAL A 120 -11.00 -51.67 -16.92
C VAL A 120 -11.24 -52.56 -18.14
N ILE A 121 -10.37 -52.50 -19.16
CA ILE A 121 -10.48 -53.36 -20.34
C ILE A 121 -10.29 -54.83 -19.95
N SER A 122 -9.33 -55.13 -19.09
CA SER A 122 -9.04 -56.49 -18.62
C SER A 122 -10.17 -57.09 -17.80
N GLN A 123 -10.92 -56.27 -17.06
CA GLN A 123 -12.10 -56.68 -16.29
C GLN A 123 -13.40 -56.70 -17.13
N SER A 124 -13.38 -56.13 -18.33
CA SER A 124 -14.53 -56.08 -19.23
C SER A 124 -14.72 -57.38 -20.04
N SER A 125 -15.81 -57.46 -20.80
CA SER A 125 -16.05 -58.53 -21.79
C SER A 125 -14.94 -58.66 -22.83
N PHE A 126 -14.14 -57.59 -23.05
CA PHE A 126 -12.98 -57.62 -23.94
C PHE A 126 -11.73 -58.22 -23.29
N GLY A 127 -11.68 -58.35 -21.96
CA GLY A 127 -10.52 -58.90 -21.23
C GLY A 127 -10.23 -60.35 -21.58
N GLY A 128 -11.26 -61.17 -21.76
CA GLY A 128 -11.11 -62.57 -22.20
C GLY A 128 -10.52 -62.69 -23.61
N MET A 129 -10.84 -61.75 -24.50
CA MET A 129 -10.21 -61.67 -25.82
C MET A 129 -8.77 -61.15 -25.71
N LEU A 130 -8.53 -60.13 -24.89
CA LEU A 130 -7.20 -59.57 -24.66
C LEU A 130 -6.21 -60.61 -24.11
N ALA A 131 -6.66 -61.48 -23.20
CA ALA A 131 -5.87 -62.58 -22.65
C ALA A 131 -5.38 -63.57 -23.72
N MET A 132 -6.14 -63.77 -24.79
CA MET A 132 -5.73 -64.63 -25.92
C MET A 132 -4.63 -63.98 -26.78
N PHE A 133 -4.50 -62.66 -26.76
CA PHE A 133 -3.51 -61.89 -27.54
C PHE A 133 -2.32 -61.39 -26.69
N GLY A 134 -2.10 -61.95 -25.50
CA GLY A 134 -0.96 -61.61 -24.63
C GLY A 134 -1.33 -60.85 -23.35
N GLY A 135 -2.61 -60.54 -23.12
CA GLY A 135 -3.09 -59.88 -21.91
C GLY A 135 -2.73 -58.40 -21.85
N ALA A 136 -2.60 -57.85 -20.64
CA ALA A 136 -2.32 -56.42 -20.40
C ALA A 136 -1.03 -55.93 -21.09
N THR A 137 -0.02 -56.79 -21.24
CA THR A 137 1.26 -56.45 -21.88
C THR A 137 1.13 -56.17 -23.37
N ALA A 138 0.08 -56.67 -24.03
CA ALA A 138 -0.23 -56.36 -25.43
C ALA A 138 -0.58 -54.87 -25.65
N LEU A 139 -0.99 -54.16 -24.59
CA LEU A 139 -1.38 -52.76 -24.65
C LEU A 139 -0.21 -51.81 -24.34
N GLU A 140 0.91 -52.27 -23.77
CA GLU A 140 2.04 -51.40 -23.43
C GLU A 140 2.56 -50.51 -24.56
N PRO A 141 2.66 -50.96 -25.83
CA PRO A 141 3.08 -50.10 -26.94
C PRO A 141 2.16 -48.88 -27.15
N LEU A 142 0.91 -48.94 -26.66
CA LEU A 142 -0.07 -47.86 -26.76
C LEU A 142 0.02 -46.86 -25.60
N LYS A 143 0.82 -47.14 -24.55
CA LYS A 143 0.93 -46.28 -23.37
C LYS A 143 1.39 -44.87 -23.72
N GLN A 144 2.51 -44.78 -24.45
CA GLN A 144 3.07 -43.49 -24.87
C GLN A 144 2.15 -42.69 -25.80
N PRO A 145 1.62 -43.26 -26.91
CA PRO A 145 0.71 -42.51 -27.77
C PRO A 145 -0.62 -42.14 -27.08
N PHE A 146 -1.09 -42.94 -26.11
CA PHE A 146 -2.23 -42.56 -25.27
C PHE A 146 -1.94 -41.33 -24.41
N VAL A 147 -0.80 -41.32 -23.71
CA VAL A 147 -0.38 -40.19 -22.86
C VAL A 147 -0.25 -38.91 -23.68
N GLU A 148 0.39 -38.96 -24.85
CA GLU A 148 0.55 -37.81 -25.76
C GLU A 148 -0.79 -37.29 -26.28
N LYS A 149 -1.71 -38.20 -26.64
CA LYS A 149 -3.06 -37.81 -27.07
C LYS A 149 -3.90 -37.24 -25.93
N MET A 150 -3.79 -37.77 -24.72
CA MET A 150 -4.48 -37.23 -23.55
C MET A 150 -3.99 -35.84 -23.20
N GLN A 151 -2.68 -35.60 -23.24
CA GLN A 151 -2.11 -34.26 -23.05
C GLN A 151 -2.66 -33.28 -24.09
N THR A 152 -2.66 -33.67 -25.36
CA THR A 152 -3.17 -32.82 -26.45
C THR A 152 -4.66 -32.51 -26.26
N ALA A 153 -5.48 -33.52 -25.95
CA ALA A 153 -6.92 -33.34 -25.73
C ALA A 153 -7.21 -32.44 -24.52
N LEU A 154 -6.45 -32.57 -23.43
CA LEU A 154 -6.61 -31.69 -22.27
C LEU A 154 -6.19 -30.26 -22.55
N VAL A 155 -5.16 -30.05 -23.37
CA VAL A 155 -4.77 -28.71 -23.83
C VAL A 155 -5.90 -28.08 -24.63
N GLU A 156 -6.48 -28.79 -25.60
CA GLU A 156 -7.62 -28.30 -26.38
C GLU A 156 -8.83 -28.02 -25.50
N MET A 157 -9.16 -28.92 -24.56
CA MET A 157 -10.24 -28.73 -23.60
C MET A 157 -10.00 -27.53 -22.67
N SER A 158 -8.76 -27.31 -22.24
CA SER A 158 -8.42 -26.19 -21.36
C SER A 158 -8.68 -24.82 -21.99
N GLN A 159 -8.69 -24.76 -23.32
CA GLN A 159 -8.98 -23.57 -24.10
C GLN A 159 -10.48 -23.38 -24.37
N SER A 160 -11.32 -24.37 -24.04
CA SER A 160 -12.77 -24.28 -24.24
C SER A 160 -13.43 -23.28 -23.29
N GLU A 161 -14.48 -22.62 -23.77
CA GLU A 161 -15.20 -21.60 -23.01
C GLU A 161 -15.77 -22.13 -21.69
N SER A 162 -16.25 -23.37 -21.67
CA SER A 162 -16.83 -23.99 -20.47
C SER A 162 -15.80 -24.15 -19.33
N VAL A 163 -14.56 -24.54 -19.66
CA VAL A 163 -13.48 -24.65 -18.65
C VAL A 163 -13.08 -23.25 -18.17
N ARG A 164 -13.03 -22.27 -19.06
CA ARG A 164 -12.71 -20.88 -18.71
C ARG A 164 -13.75 -20.26 -17.79
N GLU A 165 -15.04 -20.44 -18.11
CA GLU A 165 -16.14 -19.98 -17.26
C GLU A 165 -16.13 -20.66 -15.89
N ALA A 166 -15.87 -21.97 -15.84
CA ALA A 166 -15.76 -22.70 -14.57
C ALA A 166 -14.59 -22.19 -13.71
N LEU A 167 -13.42 -21.96 -14.31
CA LEU A 167 -12.26 -21.38 -13.62
C LEU A 167 -12.54 -19.95 -13.15
N LYS A 168 -13.24 -19.15 -13.98
CA LYS A 168 -13.66 -17.80 -13.62
C LYS A 168 -14.58 -17.80 -12.41
N GLY A 169 -15.62 -18.62 -12.40
CA GLY A 169 -16.52 -18.74 -11.26
C GLY A 169 -15.79 -19.16 -9.97
N GLN A 170 -14.73 -19.96 -10.08
CA GLN A 170 -13.95 -20.36 -8.92
C GLN A 170 -13.03 -19.23 -8.40
N LEU A 171 -12.42 -18.47 -9.29
CA LEU A 171 -11.56 -17.32 -8.92
C LEU A 171 -12.36 -16.14 -8.37
N GLU A 172 -13.59 -15.95 -8.84
CA GLU A 172 -14.54 -14.95 -8.33
C GLU A 172 -15.30 -15.42 -7.10
N SER A 173 -15.02 -16.63 -6.59
CA SER A 173 -15.69 -17.15 -5.41
C SER A 173 -15.39 -16.26 -4.18
N PRO A 174 -16.37 -16.02 -3.30
CA PRO A 174 -16.16 -15.22 -2.09
C PRO A 174 -14.98 -15.71 -1.24
N ALA A 175 -14.78 -17.02 -1.15
CA ALA A 175 -13.67 -17.62 -0.42
C ALA A 175 -12.30 -17.22 -1.00
N MET A 176 -12.16 -17.19 -2.33
CA MET A 176 -10.92 -16.77 -2.99
C MET A 176 -10.67 -15.27 -2.79
N LEU A 177 -11.72 -14.45 -2.88
CA LEU A 177 -11.63 -13.01 -2.63
C LEU A 177 -11.17 -12.71 -1.18
N ASP A 178 -11.75 -13.42 -0.20
CA ASP A 178 -11.37 -13.31 1.21
C ASP A 178 -9.92 -13.72 1.44
N GLU A 179 -9.46 -14.81 0.79
CA GLU A 179 -8.07 -15.26 0.87
C GLU A 179 -7.09 -14.26 0.24
N ILE A 180 -7.43 -13.70 -0.93
CA ILE A 180 -6.62 -12.63 -1.56
C ILE A 180 -6.52 -11.43 -0.63
N LYS A 181 -7.63 -11.00 -0.04
CA LYS A 181 -7.70 -9.88 0.88
C LYS A 181 -6.85 -10.11 2.13
N ALA A 182 -6.94 -11.30 2.72
CA ALA A 182 -6.14 -11.69 3.88
C ALA A 182 -4.63 -11.72 3.56
N ASN A 183 -4.26 -12.24 2.39
CA ASN A 183 -2.87 -12.25 1.92
C ASN A 183 -2.34 -10.82 1.70
N ILE A 184 -3.13 -9.95 1.08
CA ILE A 184 -2.77 -8.53 0.88
C ILE A 184 -2.65 -7.81 2.22
N GLU A 185 -3.58 -8.04 3.15
CA GLU A 185 -3.53 -7.48 4.50
C GLU A 185 -2.23 -7.88 5.21
N GLY A 186 -1.85 -9.16 5.13
CA GLY A 186 -0.60 -9.66 5.70
C GLY A 186 0.66 -8.98 5.10
N ILE A 187 0.67 -8.76 3.79
CA ILE A 187 1.76 -8.03 3.11
C ILE A 187 1.81 -6.57 3.57
N ILE A 188 0.66 -5.91 3.69
CA ILE A 188 0.56 -4.54 4.18
C ILE A 188 1.07 -4.47 5.61
N ASP A 189 0.63 -5.37 6.49
CA ASP A 189 1.07 -5.40 7.88
C ASP A 189 2.59 -5.57 7.99
N GLN A 190 3.19 -6.47 7.19
CA GLN A 190 4.64 -6.63 7.15
C GLN A 190 5.34 -5.33 6.75
N ARG A 191 4.86 -4.63 5.72
CA ARG A 191 5.44 -3.34 5.28
C ARG A 191 5.22 -2.22 6.28
N LEU A 192 4.08 -2.16 6.94
CA LEU A 192 3.80 -1.18 7.98
C LEU A 192 4.68 -1.41 9.23
N ASN A 193 5.04 -2.65 9.52
CA ASN A 193 5.96 -2.99 10.61
C ASN A 193 7.42 -2.62 10.30
N GLU A 194 7.80 -2.53 9.02
CA GLU A 194 9.11 -2.00 8.60
C GLU A 194 9.19 -0.47 8.69
N LEU A 195 8.05 0.23 8.82
CA LEU A 195 8.06 1.66 9.02
C LEU A 195 8.68 1.99 10.38
N THR A 196 9.41 3.11 10.42
CA THR A 196 9.94 3.67 11.65
C THR A 196 9.29 5.02 11.94
N PRO A 197 9.25 5.46 13.22
CA PRO A 197 8.77 6.80 13.55
C PRO A 197 9.50 7.92 12.78
N GLN A 198 10.78 7.70 12.47
CA GLN A 198 11.60 8.65 11.71
C GLN A 198 11.13 8.79 10.26
N LEU A 199 10.80 7.68 9.58
CA LEU A 199 10.27 7.72 8.22
C LEU A 199 8.93 8.45 8.16
N VAL A 200 8.02 8.19 9.11
CA VAL A 200 6.73 8.90 9.18
C VAL A 200 6.93 10.40 9.42
N LYS A 201 7.82 10.76 10.35
CA LYS A 201 8.21 12.16 10.57
C LYS A 201 8.70 12.81 9.28
N GLU A 202 9.57 12.14 8.51
CA GLU A 202 10.09 12.67 7.25
C GLU A 202 9.01 12.85 6.19
N ILE A 203 8.10 11.89 6.03
CA ILE A 203 6.98 11.96 5.10
C ILE A 203 6.07 13.15 5.45
N VAL A 204 5.61 13.22 6.71
CA VAL A 204 4.73 14.30 7.18
C VAL A 204 5.43 15.64 7.04
N GLN A 205 6.67 15.74 7.51
CA GLN A 205 7.45 16.97 7.43
C GLN A 205 7.63 17.43 5.98
N LYS A 206 7.90 16.53 5.03
CA LYS A 206 8.00 16.89 3.61
C LYS A 206 6.67 17.43 3.06
N MET A 207 5.54 16.88 3.48
CA MET A 207 4.22 17.32 3.03
C MET A 207 3.81 18.68 3.61
N ILE A 208 4.05 18.94 4.90
CA ILE A 208 3.44 20.09 5.60
C ILE A 208 4.41 21.23 5.93
N LYS A 209 5.74 21.01 5.90
CA LYS A 209 6.73 22.01 6.33
C LYS A 209 6.65 23.32 5.54
N GLU A 210 6.34 23.26 4.25
CA GLU A 210 6.20 24.45 3.41
C GLU A 210 4.99 25.31 3.80
N HIS A 211 3.92 24.66 4.25
CA HIS A 211 2.70 25.33 4.70
C HIS A 211 2.83 25.84 6.14
N LEU A 212 3.47 25.07 7.03
CA LEU A 212 3.68 25.48 8.42
C LEU A 212 4.57 26.74 8.54
N GLY A 213 5.51 26.94 7.61
CA GLY A 213 6.36 28.14 7.60
C GLY A 213 5.57 29.47 7.51
N TRP A 214 4.37 29.46 6.92
CA TRP A 214 3.48 30.63 6.88
C TRP A 214 2.96 31.01 8.26
N LEU A 215 2.77 30.05 9.14
CA LEU A 215 2.25 30.28 10.48
C LEU A 215 3.25 31.14 11.29
N VAL A 216 4.55 31.01 11.02
CA VAL A 216 5.60 31.86 11.63
C VAL A 216 5.54 33.29 11.10
N ILE A 217 5.34 33.45 9.79
CA ILE A 217 5.19 34.78 9.17
C ILE A 217 3.98 35.50 9.79
N TRP A 218 2.83 34.83 9.84
CA TRP A 218 1.61 35.40 10.42
C TRP A 218 1.75 35.67 11.91
N GLY A 219 2.43 34.79 12.67
CA GLY A 219 2.78 35.05 14.06
C GLY A 219 3.57 36.35 14.23
N GLY A 220 4.52 36.62 13.32
CA GLY A 220 5.25 37.88 13.29
C GLY A 220 4.40 39.08 12.89
N VAL A 221 3.55 38.96 11.86
CA VAL A 221 2.68 40.06 11.40
C VAL A 221 1.64 40.43 12.46
N PHE A 222 0.93 39.46 13.01
CA PHE A 222 -0.06 39.71 14.07
C PHE A 222 0.59 40.18 15.37
N GLY A 223 1.74 39.60 15.73
CA GLY A 223 2.54 40.10 16.85
C GLY A 223 2.92 41.57 16.64
N GLY A 224 3.38 41.94 15.45
CA GLY A 224 3.72 43.34 15.13
C GLY A 224 2.53 44.29 15.23
N LEU A 225 1.37 43.89 14.71
CA LEU A 225 0.13 44.65 14.83
C LEU A 225 -0.29 44.84 16.30
N ILE A 226 -0.26 43.78 17.10
CA ILE A 226 -0.55 43.85 18.54
C ILE A 226 0.45 44.77 19.25
N GLY A 227 1.72 44.70 18.88
CA GLY A 227 2.76 45.59 19.39
C GLY A 227 2.49 47.06 19.07
N LEU A 228 2.06 47.38 17.85
CA LEU A 228 1.67 48.76 17.47
C LEU A 228 0.48 49.27 18.28
N VAL A 229 -0.56 48.44 18.46
CA VAL A 229 -1.71 48.82 19.28
C VAL A 229 -1.30 48.99 20.74
N SER A 230 -0.46 48.10 21.27
CA SER A 230 0.05 48.19 22.63
C SER A 230 0.86 49.48 22.85
N ALA A 231 1.69 49.86 21.88
CA ALA A 231 2.46 51.11 21.92
C ALA A 231 1.61 52.38 21.81
N ALA A 232 0.39 52.29 21.27
CA ALA A 232 -0.55 53.41 21.22
C ALA A 232 -1.35 53.56 22.53
N LEU A 233 -1.41 52.49 23.34
CA LEU A 233 -2.14 52.43 24.61
C LEU A 233 -1.25 52.73 25.84
N VAL A 234 0.07 52.65 25.68
CA VAL A 234 1.10 52.88 26.71
C VAL A 234 1.79 54.21 26.45
#